data_AF-A0A7Z9Q6H4-F1
#
_entry.id   AF-A0A7Z9Q6H4-F1
#
_cell.length_a   1.000
_cell.length_b   1.000
_cell.length_c   1.000
_cell.angle_alpha   90.00
_cell.angle_beta   90.00
_cell.angle_gamma   90.00
#
_symmetry.space_group_name_H-M   'P 1'
#
loop_
_entity.id
_entity.type
_entity.pdbx_description
1 polymer ?
#
loop_
_entity_poly.entity_id
_entity_poly.type
_entity_poly.pdbx_seq_one_letter_code
_entity_poly.pdbx_strand_id
1 'polypeptide(L)'
;MKNSLLLFSILTFSVAEVRVNINSLVVREDLDSEGRRYLPKTKIPFLGLVYSEYPNGQVEFEGPLESGLQHGIWVWWYPTGEKKSEITFSNHLKHGQWRSYFKSGYLQESGSYLEDKKEGLWTQYYESIQTLSEMNYKNDKLHGRLTLWHENGRKNKEVFYTRGKKHQWELGWYADGSHRLKLYWYLGLQDGQQIAWYNNGQKEYQYTFDKGTWIGDINEWYDNGGQRISGSFIAGKQTGTWIWYFPNGNYALEGEYADGFPQGYWRSYSEDGLMIYNEEEYGVWVEDELKWWKEDYAGTANPGDKPVIQY
;
A
#
# COMPACT_ATOMS: atom_id res chain seq x y z
N MET A 1 -12.47 10.86 73.12
CA MET A 1 -11.38 10.05 72.52
C MET A 1 -11.23 10.48 71.07
N LYS A 2 -10.20 11.25 70.74
CA LYS A 2 -9.87 11.65 69.35
C LYS A 2 -8.79 10.68 68.86
N ASN A 3 -9.10 9.88 67.83
CA ASN A 3 -8.14 8.99 67.19
C ASN A 3 -7.23 9.81 66.26
N SER A 4 -5.94 9.87 66.58
CA SER A 4 -4.90 10.34 65.67
C SER A 4 -4.68 9.29 64.58
N LEU A 5 -4.93 9.64 63.32
CA LEU A 5 -4.39 8.90 62.19
C LEU A 5 -2.97 9.41 61.93
N LEU A 6 -1.97 8.55 62.16
CA LEU A 6 -0.64 8.72 61.58
C LEU A 6 -0.69 8.29 60.11
N LEU A 7 -0.49 9.24 59.20
CA LEU A 7 -0.15 8.93 57.81
C LEU A 7 1.35 8.61 57.72
N PHE A 8 1.67 7.34 57.48
CA PHE A 8 3.02 6.95 57.04
C PHE A 8 3.18 7.34 55.56
N SER A 9 3.91 8.43 55.32
CA SER A 9 4.44 8.74 53.99
C SER A 9 5.55 7.73 53.68
N ILE A 10 5.28 6.80 52.77
CA ILE A 10 6.32 5.94 52.20
C ILE A 10 7.10 6.79 51.20
N LEU A 11 8.25 7.32 51.63
CA LEU A 11 9.25 7.86 50.71
C LEU A 11 9.77 6.71 49.85
N THR A 12 9.26 6.58 48.63
CA THR A 12 9.92 5.79 47.60
C THR A 12 11.12 6.61 47.10
N PHE A 13 12.32 6.31 47.60
CA PHE A 13 13.54 6.75 46.95
C PHE A 13 13.61 6.03 45.60
N SER A 14 13.29 6.74 44.53
CA SER A 14 13.73 6.36 43.19
C SER A 14 15.25 6.43 43.20
N VAL A 15 15.92 5.29 43.35
CA VAL A 15 17.34 5.20 42.98
C VAL A 15 17.36 5.55 41.50
N ALA A 16 17.92 6.71 41.14
CA ALA A 16 18.13 7.04 39.75
C ALA A 16 19.00 5.91 39.16
N GLU A 17 18.42 5.07 38.32
CA GLU A 17 19.19 4.05 37.60
C GLU A 17 20.28 4.81 36.83
N VAL A 18 21.54 4.51 37.13
CA VAL A 18 22.67 5.18 36.50
C VAL A 18 22.72 4.71 35.05
N ARG A 19 22.26 5.58 34.14
CA ARG A 19 22.38 5.36 32.69
C ARG A 19 23.76 5.78 32.19
N VAL A 20 24.30 5.05 31.22
CA VAL A 20 25.64 5.26 30.65
C VAL A 20 25.51 5.72 29.19
N ASN A 21 26.32 6.70 28.77
CA ASN A 21 26.34 7.09 27.36
C ASN A 21 26.88 5.90 26.53
N ILE A 22 26.11 5.44 25.55
CA ILE A 22 26.42 4.24 24.77
C ILE A 22 27.77 4.33 24.04
N ASN A 23 28.22 5.54 23.70
CA ASN A 23 29.51 5.78 23.04
C ASN A 23 30.70 5.58 23.98
N SER A 24 30.48 5.49 25.30
CA SER A 24 31.51 5.10 26.25
C SER A 24 31.75 3.58 26.31
N LEU A 25 30.88 2.77 25.69
CA LEU A 25 31.02 1.32 25.58
C LEU A 25 31.69 0.94 24.27
N VAL A 26 32.42 -0.18 24.26
CA VAL A 26 33.15 -0.66 23.08
C VAL A 26 32.45 -1.85 22.43
N VAL A 27 32.44 -1.90 21.11
CA VAL A 27 32.09 -3.11 20.34
C VAL A 27 33.37 -3.88 20.08
N ARG A 28 33.32 -5.21 20.22
CA ARG A 28 34.47 -6.10 20.10
C ARG A 28 34.17 -7.21 19.10
N GLU A 29 34.39 -6.92 17.83
CA GLU A 29 34.19 -7.89 16.73
C GLU A 29 35.08 -9.14 16.87
N ASP A 30 36.16 -9.06 17.65
CA ASP A 30 37.01 -10.20 17.99
C ASP A 30 36.37 -11.17 19.00
N LEU A 31 35.28 -10.77 19.67
CA LEU A 31 34.57 -11.58 20.67
C LEU A 31 33.24 -12.12 20.14
N ASP A 32 32.51 -11.37 19.33
CA ASP A 32 31.26 -11.78 18.70
C ASP A 32 30.92 -10.96 17.43
N SER A 33 30.02 -11.50 16.61
CA SER A 33 29.47 -10.82 15.43
C SER A 33 28.09 -10.18 15.67
N GLU A 34 27.57 -10.22 16.89
CA GLU A 34 26.23 -9.75 17.25
C GLU A 34 26.23 -8.27 17.67
N GLY A 35 27.39 -7.63 17.69
CA GLY A 35 27.55 -6.21 17.99
C GLY A 35 27.42 -5.89 19.48
N ARG A 36 27.76 -6.84 20.37
CA ARG A 36 27.65 -6.63 21.83
C ARG A 36 28.51 -5.46 22.29
N ARG A 37 27.96 -4.73 23.26
CA ARG A 37 28.63 -3.62 23.95
C ARG A 37 29.29 -4.12 25.23
N TYR A 38 30.57 -3.79 25.39
CA TYR A 38 31.41 -4.20 26.51
C TYR A 38 31.89 -2.99 27.32
N LEU A 39 32.18 -3.21 28.61
CA LEU A 39 32.89 -2.23 29.42
C LEU A 39 34.32 -2.02 28.86
N PRO A 40 34.82 -0.76 28.74
CA PRO A 40 36.13 -0.48 28.18
C PRO A 40 37.26 -1.29 28.82
N LYS A 41 38.17 -1.82 28.00
CA LYS A 41 39.33 -2.63 28.43
C LYS A 41 38.97 -3.93 29.16
N THR A 42 37.71 -4.36 29.11
CA THR A 42 37.27 -5.66 29.66
C THR A 42 36.72 -6.56 28.55
N LYS A 43 36.38 -7.81 28.93
CA LYS A 43 35.56 -8.73 28.13
C LYS A 43 34.17 -8.93 28.74
N ILE A 44 33.73 -8.01 29.60
CA ILE A 44 32.46 -8.11 30.33
C ILE A 44 31.40 -7.36 29.52
N PRO A 45 30.38 -8.05 28.98
CA PRO A 45 29.26 -7.39 28.31
C PRO A 45 28.50 -6.50 29.28
N PHE A 46 28.05 -5.34 28.80
CA PHE A 46 27.36 -4.37 29.64
C PHE A 46 25.93 -4.83 29.98
N LEU A 47 25.51 -4.56 31.21
CA LEU A 47 24.15 -4.77 31.70
C LEU A 47 23.68 -3.47 32.37
N GLY A 48 22.58 -2.91 31.89
CA GLY A 48 21.99 -1.69 32.45
C GLY A 48 21.44 -0.75 31.39
N LEU A 49 21.05 0.45 31.81
CA LEU A 49 20.50 1.46 30.91
C LEU A 49 21.60 2.21 30.16
N VAL A 50 21.39 2.42 28.87
CA VAL A 50 22.23 3.27 28.04
C VAL A 50 21.42 4.37 27.38
N TYR A 51 22.11 5.43 26.97
CA TYR A 51 21.51 6.52 26.20
C TYR A 51 22.49 7.10 25.16
N SER A 52 21.96 7.83 24.19
CA SER A 52 22.69 8.70 23.27
C SER A 52 22.11 10.11 23.33
N GLU A 53 22.86 11.12 22.90
CA GLU A 53 22.45 12.51 22.85
C GLU A 53 22.73 13.10 21.47
N TYR A 54 21.84 13.99 21.03
CA TYR A 54 22.07 14.87 19.90
C TYR A 54 23.13 15.94 20.24
N PRO A 55 23.72 16.61 19.22
CA PRO A 55 24.67 17.70 19.45
C PRO A 55 24.15 18.86 20.29
N ASN A 56 22.83 19.04 20.38
CA ASN A 56 22.19 20.05 21.22
C ASN A 56 22.01 19.61 22.69
N GLY A 57 22.49 18.42 23.06
CA GLY A 57 22.38 17.84 24.40
C GLY A 57 21.05 17.14 24.70
N GLN A 58 20.09 17.16 23.77
CA GLN A 58 18.83 16.43 23.93
C GLN A 58 19.09 14.93 23.79
N VAL A 59 18.46 14.10 24.61
CA VAL A 59 18.53 12.64 24.48
C VAL A 59 18.01 12.22 23.10
N GLU A 60 18.79 11.42 22.39
CA GLU A 60 18.43 10.85 21.09
C GLU A 60 17.65 9.55 21.26
N PHE A 61 18.18 8.66 22.10
CA PHE A 61 17.53 7.43 22.51
C PHE A 61 18.03 6.95 23.85
N GLU A 62 17.28 6.05 24.47
CA GLU A 62 17.69 5.31 25.65
C GLU A 62 17.00 3.95 25.69
N GLY A 63 17.63 3.01 26.40
CA GLY A 63 17.06 1.69 26.65
C GLY A 63 18.01 0.76 27.37
N PRO A 64 17.52 -0.42 27.82
CA PRO A 64 18.36 -1.42 28.47
C PRO A 64 19.24 -2.17 27.49
N LEU A 65 20.45 -2.48 27.94
CA LEU A 65 21.25 -3.58 27.41
C LEU A 65 21.24 -4.73 28.41
N GLU A 66 21.04 -5.95 27.90
CA GLU A 66 21.26 -7.20 28.62
C GLU A 66 22.34 -7.99 27.90
N SER A 67 23.40 -8.39 28.62
CA SER A 67 24.57 -9.06 28.03
C SER A 67 25.17 -8.31 26.82
N GLY A 68 25.16 -6.97 26.87
CA GLY A 68 25.66 -6.08 25.84
C GLY A 68 24.74 -5.89 24.63
N LEU A 69 23.56 -6.50 24.63
CA LEU A 69 22.58 -6.47 23.53
C LEU A 69 21.33 -5.70 23.91
N GLN A 70 20.64 -5.09 22.93
CA GLN A 70 19.38 -4.39 23.19
C GLN A 70 18.35 -5.34 23.78
N HIS A 71 17.74 -4.95 24.90
CA HIS A 71 16.70 -5.68 25.59
C HIS A 71 15.66 -4.70 26.15
N GLY A 72 14.41 -5.13 26.25
CA GLY A 72 13.34 -4.32 26.84
C GLY A 72 12.96 -3.13 25.96
N ILE A 73 12.30 -2.14 26.57
CA ILE A 73 11.78 -0.99 25.83
C ILE A 73 12.91 -0.01 25.54
N TRP A 74 13.05 0.34 24.27
CA TRP A 74 13.89 1.42 23.78
C TRP A 74 13.02 2.55 23.28
N VAL A 75 13.42 3.78 23.59
CA VAL A 75 12.69 4.99 23.22
C VAL A 75 13.63 5.92 22.47
N TRP A 76 13.11 6.56 21.42
CA TRP A 76 13.79 7.60 20.64
C TRP A 76 13.02 8.90 20.75
N TRP A 77 13.75 10.00 20.68
CA TRP A 77 13.20 11.35 20.66
C TRP A 77 13.65 12.11 19.43
N TYR A 78 12.88 13.13 19.07
CA TYR A 78 13.32 14.15 18.13
C TYR A 78 14.37 15.06 18.77
N PRO A 79 15.21 15.77 17.98
CA PRO A 79 16.13 16.77 18.51
C PRO A 79 15.44 17.88 19.32
N THR A 80 14.16 18.10 19.07
CA THR A 80 13.27 19.04 19.77
C THR A 80 12.75 18.50 21.11
N GLY A 81 12.94 17.20 21.39
CA GLY A 81 12.68 16.56 22.67
C GLY A 81 11.35 15.83 22.78
N GLU A 82 10.48 15.90 21.79
CA GLU A 82 9.27 15.09 21.72
C GLU A 82 9.60 13.63 21.39
N LYS A 83 8.80 12.71 21.91
CA LYS A 83 8.96 11.28 21.64
C LYS A 83 8.78 11.02 20.14
N LYS A 84 9.69 10.26 19.55
CA LYS A 84 9.71 9.91 18.13
C LYS A 84 9.24 8.47 17.90
N SER A 85 9.72 7.53 18.71
CA SER A 85 9.29 6.14 18.63
C SER A 85 9.64 5.34 19.89
N GLU A 86 8.98 4.21 20.06
CA GLU A 86 9.34 3.19 21.05
C GLU A 86 9.22 1.79 20.44
N ILE A 87 10.08 0.89 20.89
CA ILE A 87 10.03 -0.53 20.51
C ILE A 87 10.56 -1.38 21.65
N THR A 88 10.07 -2.62 21.74
CA THR A 88 10.68 -3.61 22.63
C THR A 88 11.68 -4.46 21.86
N PHE A 89 12.83 -4.75 22.47
CA PHE A 89 13.81 -5.71 21.98
C PHE A 89 13.85 -6.93 22.89
N SER A 90 14.15 -8.08 22.29
CA SER A 90 14.53 -9.29 23.01
C SER A 90 15.75 -9.86 22.30
N ASN A 91 16.88 -9.94 23.01
CA ASN A 91 18.16 -10.36 22.44
C ASN A 91 18.44 -9.64 21.11
N HIS A 92 18.62 -8.32 21.12
CA HIS A 92 18.91 -7.46 19.96
C HIS A 92 17.88 -7.42 18.81
N LEU A 93 16.90 -8.33 18.79
CA LEU A 93 15.85 -8.38 17.78
C LEU A 93 14.62 -7.63 18.28
N LYS A 94 13.96 -6.90 17.39
CA LYS A 94 12.68 -6.25 17.67
C LYS A 94 11.62 -7.29 18.00
N HIS A 95 10.92 -7.10 19.11
CA HIS A 95 9.95 -8.05 19.61
C HIS A 95 8.86 -7.33 20.41
N GLY A 96 7.60 -7.55 20.07
CA GLY A 96 6.46 -6.92 20.75
C GLY A 96 6.03 -5.60 20.13
N GLN A 97 5.44 -4.73 20.95
CA GLN A 97 4.78 -3.51 20.49
C GLN A 97 5.78 -2.47 19.99
N TRP A 98 5.40 -1.81 18.91
CA TRP A 98 6.11 -0.69 18.32
C TRP A 98 5.15 0.47 18.11
N ARG A 99 5.63 1.69 18.38
CA ARG A 99 4.90 2.93 18.09
C ARG A 99 5.85 3.99 17.56
N SER A 100 5.40 4.79 16.61
CA SER A 100 6.04 6.04 16.22
C SER A 100 5.06 7.20 16.33
N TYR A 101 5.61 8.40 16.46
CA TYR A 101 4.85 9.62 16.68
C TYR A 101 5.33 10.70 15.73
N PHE A 102 4.42 11.57 15.30
CA PHE A 102 4.75 12.81 14.61
C PHE A 102 5.46 13.79 15.55
N LYS A 103 6.08 14.83 15.00
CA LYS A 103 6.68 15.92 15.81
C LYS A 103 5.64 16.64 16.68
N SER A 104 4.39 16.66 16.26
CA SER A 104 3.25 17.15 17.05
C SER A 104 2.95 16.30 18.28
N GLY A 105 3.53 15.10 18.40
CA GLY A 105 3.31 14.14 19.47
C GLY A 105 2.14 13.17 19.21
N TYR A 106 1.38 13.36 18.14
CA TYR A 106 0.33 12.43 17.74
C TYR A 106 0.91 11.10 17.25
N LEU A 107 0.19 10.00 17.51
CA LEU A 107 0.59 8.66 17.06
C LEU A 107 0.60 8.63 15.53
N GLN A 108 1.72 8.24 14.94
CA GLN A 108 1.90 8.15 13.50
C GLN A 108 1.66 6.74 12.98
N GLU A 109 2.22 5.76 13.67
CA GLU A 109 2.07 4.35 13.30
C GLU A 109 2.22 3.47 14.54
N SER A 110 1.55 2.33 14.55
CA SER A 110 1.69 1.32 15.60
C SER A 110 1.55 -0.08 15.02
N GLY A 111 2.14 -1.06 15.70
CA GLY A 111 2.05 -2.46 15.32
C GLY A 111 2.92 -3.32 16.22
N SER A 112 3.20 -4.54 15.78
CA SER A 112 4.08 -5.45 16.51
C SER A 112 5.14 -6.09 15.62
N TYR A 113 6.28 -6.37 16.23
CA TYR A 113 7.33 -7.21 15.68
C TYR A 113 7.40 -8.56 16.41
N LEU A 114 7.84 -9.59 15.70
CA LEU A 114 8.24 -10.87 16.24
C LEU A 114 9.58 -11.22 15.60
N GLU A 115 10.66 -11.14 16.37
CA GLU A 115 12.03 -11.44 15.91
C GLU A 115 12.40 -10.66 14.63
N ASP A 116 12.36 -9.33 14.72
CA ASP A 116 12.59 -8.36 13.64
C ASP A 116 11.54 -8.31 12.52
N LYS A 117 10.55 -9.20 12.52
CA LYS A 117 9.52 -9.25 11.47
C LYS A 117 8.22 -8.62 11.92
N LYS A 118 7.59 -7.81 11.08
CA LYS A 118 6.22 -7.31 11.29
C LYS A 118 5.26 -8.48 11.42
N GLU A 119 4.46 -8.45 12.47
CA GLU A 119 3.45 -9.46 12.79
C GLU A 119 2.16 -8.77 13.26
N GLY A 120 1.01 -9.29 12.84
CA GLY A 120 -0.31 -8.81 13.26
C GLY A 120 -0.75 -7.52 12.57
N LEU A 121 -1.63 -6.78 13.24
CA LEU A 121 -2.20 -5.53 12.73
C LEU A 121 -1.20 -4.37 12.89
N TRP A 122 -1.01 -3.65 11.80
CA TRP A 122 -0.26 -2.42 11.72
C TRP A 122 -1.20 -1.29 11.31
N THR A 123 -1.21 -0.20 12.07
CA THR A 123 -2.10 0.94 11.85
C THR A 123 -1.28 2.19 11.66
N GLN A 124 -1.58 2.95 10.61
CA GLN A 124 -1.02 4.29 10.36
C GLN A 124 -2.11 5.34 10.51
N TYR A 125 -1.70 6.53 10.90
CA TYR A 125 -2.59 7.67 11.12
C TYR A 125 -2.11 8.88 10.32
N TYR A 126 -3.05 9.70 9.91
CA TYR A 126 -2.77 11.07 9.50
C TYR A 126 -2.36 11.91 10.69
N GLU A 127 -1.69 13.03 10.45
CA GLU A 127 -1.39 14.00 11.51
C GLU A 127 -2.67 14.64 12.08
N SER A 128 -3.77 14.60 11.33
CA SER A 128 -5.13 14.93 11.77
C SER A 128 -5.77 13.83 12.64
N ILE A 129 -4.98 12.89 13.17
CA ILE A 129 -5.33 11.75 14.05
C ILE A 129 -6.29 10.70 13.46
N GLN A 130 -6.81 10.93 12.26
CA GLN A 130 -7.63 9.94 11.57
C GLN A 130 -6.78 8.75 11.10
N THR A 131 -7.37 7.57 11.08
CA THR A 131 -6.71 6.38 10.52
C THR A 131 -6.45 6.57 9.03
N LEU A 132 -5.20 6.38 8.62
CA LEU A 132 -4.76 6.36 7.22
C LEU A 132 -4.84 4.94 6.66
N SER A 133 -4.31 3.97 7.40
CA SER A 133 -4.25 2.59 6.96
C SER A 133 -4.28 1.58 8.10
N GLU A 134 -4.75 0.39 7.79
CA GLU A 134 -4.72 -0.81 8.63
C GLU A 134 -4.25 -1.96 7.75
N MET A 135 -3.20 -2.65 8.17
CA MET A 135 -2.52 -3.67 7.38
C MET A 135 -2.22 -4.87 8.26
N ASN A 136 -2.61 -6.07 7.82
CA ASN A 136 -2.26 -7.29 8.54
C ASN A 136 -0.99 -7.90 7.97
N TYR A 137 -0.01 -8.18 8.83
CA TYR A 137 1.25 -8.80 8.50
C TYR A 137 1.40 -10.18 9.15
N LYS A 138 2.13 -11.06 8.46
CA LYS A 138 2.63 -12.32 8.99
C LYS A 138 4.04 -12.54 8.46
N ASN A 139 5.04 -12.56 9.33
CA ASN A 139 6.45 -12.66 8.97
C ASN A 139 6.85 -11.67 7.86
N ASP A 140 6.64 -10.37 8.09
CA ASP A 140 6.91 -9.25 7.16
C ASP A 140 6.08 -9.22 5.87
N LYS A 141 5.20 -10.19 5.64
CA LYS A 141 4.36 -10.23 4.44
C LYS A 141 2.94 -9.86 4.77
N LEU A 142 2.32 -9.02 3.94
CA LEU A 142 0.89 -8.75 4.03
C LEU A 142 0.09 -10.07 3.97
N HIS A 143 -0.77 -10.29 4.95
CA HIS A 143 -1.55 -11.50 5.11
C HIS A 143 -2.86 -11.17 5.82
N GLY A 144 -3.97 -11.26 5.09
CA GLY A 144 -5.27 -10.78 5.53
C GLY A 144 -5.62 -9.44 4.90
N ARG A 145 -6.44 -8.65 5.58
CA ARG A 145 -7.00 -7.41 5.04
C ARG A 145 -6.04 -6.24 5.15
N LEU A 146 -5.98 -5.44 4.09
CA LEU A 146 -5.48 -4.07 4.07
C LEU A 146 -6.66 -3.14 3.84
N THR A 147 -6.79 -2.11 4.66
CA THR A 147 -7.79 -1.05 4.50
C THR A 147 -7.08 0.29 4.48
N LEU A 148 -7.47 1.16 3.54
CA LEU A 148 -7.04 2.54 3.45
C LEU A 148 -8.26 3.44 3.59
N TRP A 149 -8.09 4.58 4.23
CA TRP A 149 -9.11 5.61 4.36
C TRP A 149 -8.65 6.89 3.69
N HIS A 150 -9.62 7.69 3.25
CA HIS A 150 -9.42 9.09 2.92
C HIS A 150 -9.35 9.90 4.22
N GLU A 151 -8.78 11.10 4.15
CA GLU A 151 -8.69 12.02 5.31
C GLU A 151 -10.05 12.56 5.80
N ASN A 152 -11.15 12.20 5.13
CA ASN A 152 -12.51 12.46 5.62
C ASN A 152 -13.10 11.27 6.41
N GLY A 153 -12.31 10.23 6.69
CA GLY A 153 -12.68 9.04 7.43
C GLY A 153 -13.46 7.99 6.63
N ARG A 154 -13.72 8.22 5.33
CA ARG A 154 -14.36 7.22 4.46
C ARG A 154 -13.32 6.27 3.89
N LYS A 155 -13.71 5.02 3.62
CA LYS A 155 -12.80 4.05 2.98
C LYS A 155 -12.37 4.57 1.61
N ASN A 156 -11.08 4.42 1.31
CA ASN A 156 -10.49 4.65 0.00
C ASN A 156 -10.32 3.33 -0.75
N LYS A 157 -9.84 2.30 -0.03
CA LYS A 157 -9.49 1.01 -0.62
C LYS A 157 -9.54 -0.09 0.43
N GLU A 158 -9.94 -1.28 0.02
CA GLU A 158 -9.85 -2.50 0.83
C GLU A 158 -9.34 -3.63 -0.07
N VAL A 159 -8.29 -4.33 0.36
CA VAL A 159 -7.63 -5.38 -0.41
C VAL A 159 -7.34 -6.56 0.51
N PHE A 160 -7.62 -7.77 0.04
CA PHE A 160 -7.23 -8.97 0.76
C PHE A 160 -5.93 -9.55 0.20
N TYR A 161 -5.01 -9.92 1.10
CA TYR A 161 -3.69 -10.46 0.77
C TYR A 161 -3.51 -11.86 1.34
N THR A 162 -2.78 -12.70 0.62
CA THR A 162 -2.29 -13.99 1.10
C THR A 162 -0.81 -14.11 0.76
N ARG A 163 0.04 -14.17 1.78
CA ARG A 163 1.51 -14.33 1.64
C ARG A 163 2.15 -13.25 0.76
N GLY A 164 1.70 -12.00 0.93
CA GLY A 164 2.20 -10.83 0.20
C GLY A 164 1.58 -10.63 -1.19
N LYS A 165 0.65 -11.50 -1.64
CA LYS A 165 -0.01 -11.36 -2.94
C LYS A 165 -1.50 -11.05 -2.77
N LYS A 166 -2.07 -10.20 -3.63
CA LYS A 166 -3.52 -9.93 -3.65
C LYS A 166 -4.29 -11.23 -3.86
N HIS A 167 -5.41 -11.39 -3.16
CA HIS A 167 -6.22 -12.59 -3.24
C HIS A 167 -7.68 -12.26 -2.92
N GLN A 168 -8.61 -13.00 -3.50
CA GLN A 168 -10.05 -12.78 -3.43
C GLN A 168 -10.46 -11.48 -4.13
N TRP A 169 -10.48 -10.36 -3.44
CA TRP A 169 -11.04 -9.13 -3.98
C TRP A 169 -10.28 -7.87 -3.52
N GLU A 170 -10.46 -6.83 -4.32
CA GLU A 170 -10.09 -5.44 -4.04
C GLU A 170 -11.30 -4.56 -4.32
N LEU A 171 -11.61 -3.69 -3.36
CA LEU A 171 -12.65 -2.68 -3.45
C LEU A 171 -12.01 -1.31 -3.36
N GLY A 172 -12.52 -0.36 -4.13
CA GLY A 172 -12.09 1.03 -4.06
C GLY A 172 -13.29 1.97 -4.10
N TRP A 173 -13.13 3.10 -3.44
CA TRP A 173 -14.15 4.15 -3.33
C TRP A 173 -13.53 5.52 -3.55
N TYR A 174 -14.32 6.41 -4.12
CA TYR A 174 -13.99 7.83 -4.17
C TYR A 174 -14.19 8.50 -2.80
N ALA A 175 -13.71 9.74 -2.66
CA ALA A 175 -13.79 10.48 -1.40
C ALA A 175 -15.24 10.79 -0.99
N ASP A 176 -16.17 10.87 -1.96
CA ASP A 176 -17.59 11.03 -1.69
C ASP A 176 -18.27 9.73 -1.21
N GLY A 177 -17.54 8.61 -1.19
CA GLY A 177 -18.01 7.28 -0.77
C GLY A 177 -18.62 6.45 -1.89
N SER A 178 -18.74 6.97 -3.10
CA SER A 178 -19.18 6.21 -4.26
C SER A 178 -18.16 5.12 -4.64
N HIS A 179 -18.64 4.03 -5.22
CA HIS A 179 -17.78 2.93 -5.65
C HIS A 179 -16.92 3.37 -6.83
N ARG A 180 -15.61 3.11 -6.74
CA ARG A 180 -14.65 3.34 -7.83
C ARG A 180 -14.31 2.05 -8.55
N LEU A 181 -14.10 0.96 -7.80
CA LEU A 181 -13.71 -0.31 -8.40
C LEU A 181 -14.06 -1.52 -7.53
N LYS A 182 -14.21 -2.66 -8.19
CA LYS A 182 -14.36 -3.99 -7.63
C LYS A 182 -13.64 -4.98 -8.53
N LEU A 183 -12.55 -5.52 -8.01
CA LEU A 183 -11.59 -6.34 -8.74
C LEU A 183 -11.45 -7.69 -8.03
N TYR A 184 -11.34 -8.79 -8.78
CA TYR A 184 -11.08 -10.12 -8.21
C TYR A 184 -9.68 -10.63 -8.54
N TRP A 185 -9.06 -11.32 -7.58
CA TRP A 185 -7.66 -11.72 -7.61
C TRP A 185 -7.43 -13.15 -7.12
N TYR A 186 -6.52 -13.87 -7.77
CA TYR A 186 -5.99 -15.15 -7.32
C TYR A 186 -4.46 -15.09 -7.22
N LEU A 187 -3.95 -14.98 -5.98
CA LEU A 187 -2.52 -15.00 -5.67
C LEU A 187 -1.68 -14.04 -6.56
N GLY A 188 -2.17 -12.82 -6.72
CA GLY A 188 -1.53 -11.74 -7.48
C GLY A 188 -1.94 -11.66 -8.95
N LEU A 189 -2.67 -12.64 -9.48
CA LEU A 189 -3.22 -12.61 -10.84
C LEU A 189 -4.67 -12.13 -10.81
N GLN A 190 -5.09 -11.36 -11.81
CA GLN A 190 -6.51 -11.02 -11.97
C GLN A 190 -7.29 -12.31 -12.29
N ASP A 191 -8.37 -12.56 -11.55
CA ASP A 191 -9.13 -13.80 -11.69
C ASP A 191 -10.59 -13.53 -11.34
N GLY A 192 -11.48 -13.63 -12.32
CA GLY A 192 -12.87 -13.16 -12.25
C GLY A 192 -13.05 -11.73 -12.77
N GLN A 193 -14.18 -11.12 -12.38
CA GLN A 193 -14.62 -9.84 -12.91
C GLN A 193 -13.78 -8.64 -12.43
N GLN A 194 -13.56 -7.69 -13.31
CA GLN A 194 -12.89 -6.42 -13.01
C GLN A 194 -13.84 -5.32 -13.42
N ILE A 195 -14.37 -4.57 -12.46
CA ILE A 195 -15.34 -3.51 -12.72
C ILE A 195 -14.82 -2.22 -12.13
N ALA A 196 -14.84 -1.15 -12.92
CA ALA A 196 -14.64 0.21 -12.45
C ALA A 196 -15.85 1.07 -12.78
N TRP A 197 -16.01 2.13 -12.02
CA TRP A 197 -17.04 3.13 -12.19
C TRP A 197 -16.40 4.51 -12.12
N TYR A 198 -16.94 5.43 -12.91
CA TYR A 198 -16.73 6.85 -12.74
C TYR A 198 -17.37 7.36 -11.45
N ASN A 199 -16.93 8.53 -10.97
CA ASN A 199 -17.46 9.13 -9.74
C ASN A 199 -18.97 9.45 -9.81
N ASN A 200 -19.53 9.58 -11.01
CA ASN A 200 -20.98 9.75 -11.22
C ASN A 200 -21.77 8.43 -11.11
N GLY A 201 -21.10 7.31 -10.85
CA GLY A 201 -21.70 5.98 -10.71
C GLY A 201 -21.89 5.21 -12.01
N GLN A 202 -21.58 5.81 -13.18
CA GLN A 202 -21.57 5.08 -14.45
C GLN A 202 -20.41 4.10 -14.48
N LYS A 203 -20.61 2.92 -15.05
CA LYS A 203 -19.50 1.98 -15.27
C LYS A 203 -18.49 2.63 -16.21
N GLU A 204 -17.22 2.42 -15.93
CA GLU A 204 -16.11 2.81 -16.80
C GLU A 204 -15.67 1.60 -17.63
N TYR A 205 -15.50 0.45 -16.99
CA TYR A 205 -15.22 -0.80 -17.67
C TYR A 205 -15.74 -2.02 -16.92
N GLN A 206 -15.89 -3.11 -17.67
CA GLN A 206 -16.16 -4.43 -17.15
C GLN A 206 -15.41 -5.47 -17.98
N TYR A 207 -14.49 -6.16 -17.31
CA TYR A 207 -13.65 -7.20 -17.90
C TYR A 207 -13.77 -8.50 -17.10
N THR A 208 -13.41 -9.62 -17.72
CA THR A 208 -13.28 -10.91 -17.04
C THR A 208 -11.92 -11.53 -17.33
N PHE A 209 -11.28 -12.06 -16.30
CA PHE A 209 -10.01 -12.75 -16.40
C PHE A 209 -10.12 -14.18 -15.87
N ASP A 210 -9.35 -15.09 -16.46
CA ASP A 210 -8.98 -16.37 -15.86
C ASP A 210 -7.47 -16.33 -15.60
N LYS A 211 -7.09 -16.20 -14.32
CA LYS A 211 -5.69 -16.19 -13.86
C LYS A 211 -4.73 -15.33 -14.70
N GLY A 212 -5.12 -14.10 -14.98
CA GLY A 212 -4.33 -13.10 -15.72
C GLY A 212 -4.55 -13.11 -17.23
N THR A 213 -5.37 -14.01 -17.75
CA THR A 213 -5.73 -14.07 -19.16
C THR A 213 -7.14 -13.51 -19.39
N TRP A 214 -7.28 -12.58 -20.33
CA TRP A 214 -8.57 -12.02 -20.72
C TRP A 214 -9.49 -13.08 -21.32
N ILE A 215 -10.75 -13.09 -20.87
CA ILE A 215 -11.78 -14.01 -21.37
C ILE A 215 -13.15 -13.34 -21.44
N GLY A 216 -13.97 -13.78 -22.39
CA GLY A 216 -15.35 -13.32 -22.56
C GLY A 216 -15.46 -11.90 -23.08
N ASP A 217 -16.64 -11.32 -22.88
CA ASP A 217 -16.96 -9.98 -23.37
C ASP A 217 -16.26 -8.91 -22.55
N ILE A 218 -15.72 -7.92 -23.25
CA ILE A 218 -15.19 -6.69 -22.67
C ILE A 218 -16.11 -5.54 -23.04
N ASN A 219 -16.32 -4.67 -22.07
CA ASN A 219 -17.13 -3.49 -22.27
C ASN A 219 -16.45 -2.31 -21.59
N GLU A 220 -16.40 -1.20 -22.30
CA GLU A 220 -15.95 0.08 -21.78
C GLU A 220 -17.01 1.12 -22.12
N TRP A 221 -17.16 2.10 -21.25
CA TRP A 221 -18.15 3.17 -21.38
C TRP A 221 -17.48 4.52 -21.15
N TYR A 222 -18.08 5.55 -21.71
CA TYR A 222 -17.79 6.94 -21.35
C TYR A 222 -18.47 7.32 -20.04
N ASP A 223 -18.05 8.43 -19.45
CA ASP A 223 -18.66 8.99 -18.24
C ASP A 223 -20.12 9.39 -18.43
N ASN A 224 -20.54 9.71 -19.65
CA ASN A 224 -21.93 9.95 -20.02
C ASN A 224 -22.79 8.67 -20.08
N GLY A 225 -22.19 7.48 -19.91
CA GLY A 225 -22.85 6.17 -19.96
C GLY A 225 -22.96 5.55 -21.36
N GLY A 226 -22.54 6.26 -22.41
CA GLY A 226 -22.45 5.73 -23.77
C GLY A 226 -21.38 4.63 -23.85
N GLN A 227 -21.64 3.58 -24.62
CA GLN A 227 -20.63 2.55 -24.89
C GLN A 227 -19.42 3.22 -25.57
N ARG A 228 -18.21 2.81 -25.18
CA ARG A 228 -16.94 3.26 -25.77
C ARG A 228 -16.29 2.15 -26.58
N ILE A 229 -16.21 0.95 -26.01
CA ILE A 229 -15.65 -0.23 -26.66
C ILE A 229 -16.51 -1.44 -26.34
N SER A 230 -16.72 -2.29 -27.33
CA SER A 230 -17.27 -3.63 -27.15
C SER A 230 -16.47 -4.63 -27.97
N GLY A 231 -16.25 -5.81 -27.42
CA GLY A 231 -15.51 -6.89 -28.06
C GLY A 231 -15.42 -8.11 -27.16
N SER A 232 -14.72 -9.14 -27.62
CA SER A 232 -14.54 -10.36 -26.82
C SER A 232 -13.15 -10.95 -26.93
N PHE A 233 -12.78 -11.73 -25.92
CA PHE A 233 -11.55 -12.50 -25.87
C PHE A 233 -11.82 -13.98 -25.64
N ILE A 234 -11.05 -14.83 -26.33
CA ILE A 234 -10.90 -16.25 -25.99
C ILE A 234 -9.43 -16.50 -25.70
N ALA A 235 -9.12 -16.99 -24.49
CA ALA A 235 -7.76 -17.30 -24.04
C ALA A 235 -6.75 -16.17 -24.30
N GLY A 236 -7.14 -14.91 -24.01
CA GLY A 236 -6.29 -13.74 -24.14
C GLY A 236 -6.17 -13.19 -25.56
N LYS A 237 -6.82 -13.81 -26.54
CA LYS A 237 -6.82 -13.38 -27.94
C LYS A 237 -8.16 -12.77 -28.32
N GLN A 238 -8.11 -11.62 -28.99
CA GLN A 238 -9.30 -10.93 -29.48
C GLN A 238 -10.05 -11.84 -30.46
N THR A 239 -11.37 -11.87 -30.36
CA THR A 239 -12.23 -12.63 -31.26
C THR A 239 -13.58 -11.96 -31.45
N GLY A 240 -14.23 -12.29 -32.56
CA GLY A 240 -15.55 -11.78 -32.91
C GLY A 240 -15.53 -10.32 -33.33
N THR A 241 -16.70 -9.70 -33.31
CA THR A 241 -16.86 -8.30 -33.70
C THR A 241 -16.34 -7.38 -32.60
N TRP A 242 -15.55 -6.40 -33.00
CA TRP A 242 -15.07 -5.33 -32.16
C TRP A 242 -15.62 -4.01 -32.66
N ILE A 243 -16.14 -3.19 -31.76
CA ILE A 243 -16.77 -1.92 -32.06
C ILE A 243 -16.23 -0.87 -31.11
N TRP A 244 -15.79 0.24 -31.69
CA TRP A 244 -15.47 1.49 -31.01
C TRP A 244 -16.56 2.49 -31.35
N TYR A 245 -16.92 3.29 -30.37
CA TYR A 245 -17.98 4.28 -30.46
C TYR A 245 -17.39 5.66 -30.20
N PHE A 246 -18.00 6.70 -30.74
CA PHE A 246 -17.83 8.07 -30.28
C PHE A 246 -18.69 8.34 -29.03
N PRO A 247 -18.41 9.41 -28.25
CA PRO A 247 -19.21 9.77 -27.07
C PRO A 247 -20.70 10.04 -27.38
N ASN A 248 -21.04 10.39 -28.62
CA ASN A 248 -22.41 10.60 -29.06
C ASN A 248 -23.16 9.29 -29.38
N GLY A 249 -22.49 8.13 -29.31
CA GLY A 249 -23.04 6.80 -29.56
C GLY A 249 -22.94 6.32 -31.00
N ASN A 250 -22.47 7.15 -31.94
CA ASN A 250 -22.18 6.72 -33.30
C ASN A 250 -20.96 5.81 -33.32
N TYR A 251 -20.88 4.92 -34.31
CA TYR A 251 -19.71 4.07 -34.48
C TYR A 251 -18.53 4.95 -34.89
N ALA A 252 -17.37 4.58 -34.41
CA ALA A 252 -16.09 5.16 -34.80
C ALA A 252 -15.32 4.18 -35.68
N LEU A 253 -15.26 2.93 -35.25
CA LEU A 253 -14.56 1.85 -35.91
C LEU A 253 -15.28 0.54 -35.62
N GLU A 254 -15.38 -0.34 -36.60
CA GLU A 254 -15.81 -1.72 -36.38
C GLU A 254 -15.02 -2.69 -37.26
N GLY A 255 -14.86 -3.91 -36.79
CA GLY A 255 -14.21 -4.98 -37.53
C GLY A 255 -14.29 -6.31 -36.81
N GLU A 256 -13.72 -7.35 -37.43
CA GLU A 256 -13.66 -8.69 -36.83
C GLU A 256 -12.24 -9.08 -36.45
N TYR A 257 -12.13 -9.86 -35.38
CA TYR A 257 -10.91 -10.56 -35.01
C TYR A 257 -11.12 -12.07 -35.03
N ALA A 258 -10.09 -12.79 -35.46
CA ALA A 258 -9.92 -14.22 -35.20
C ALA A 258 -8.53 -14.49 -34.64
N ASP A 259 -8.47 -15.20 -33.52
CA ASP A 259 -7.22 -15.60 -32.86
C ASP A 259 -6.25 -14.43 -32.61
N GLY A 260 -6.80 -13.24 -32.30
CA GLY A 260 -6.01 -12.03 -32.03
C GLY A 260 -5.59 -11.26 -33.27
N PHE A 261 -5.91 -11.75 -34.47
CA PHE A 261 -5.63 -11.08 -35.73
C PHE A 261 -6.89 -10.43 -36.29
N PRO A 262 -6.83 -9.16 -36.68
CA PRO A 262 -7.88 -8.53 -37.49
C PRO A 262 -8.15 -9.35 -38.75
N GLN A 263 -9.42 -9.49 -39.12
CA GLN A 263 -9.83 -10.19 -40.35
C GLN A 263 -11.08 -9.56 -40.93
N GLY A 264 -11.34 -9.86 -42.20
CA GLY A 264 -12.52 -9.40 -42.91
C GLY A 264 -12.57 -7.88 -43.06
N TYR A 265 -13.79 -7.36 -43.08
CA TYR A 265 -14.03 -5.95 -43.38
C TYR A 265 -13.85 -5.06 -42.15
N TRP A 266 -13.10 -3.98 -42.33
CA TRP A 266 -12.94 -2.93 -41.34
C TRP A 266 -13.56 -1.63 -41.83
N ARG A 267 -14.38 -1.00 -41.00
CA ARG A 267 -15.10 0.22 -41.35
C ARG A 267 -14.86 1.30 -40.32
N SER A 268 -14.49 2.49 -40.77
CA SER A 268 -14.45 3.69 -39.93
C SER A 268 -15.51 4.70 -40.36
N TYR A 269 -15.88 5.52 -39.39
CA TYR A 269 -16.96 6.47 -39.51
C TYR A 269 -16.53 7.81 -38.93
N SER A 270 -17.12 8.89 -39.43
CA SER A 270 -17.03 10.21 -38.81
C SER A 270 -17.93 10.29 -37.59
N GLU A 271 -17.70 11.29 -36.74
CA GLU A 271 -18.55 11.52 -35.57
C GLU A 271 -20.02 11.79 -35.95
N ASP A 272 -20.28 12.31 -37.15
CA ASP A 272 -21.64 12.49 -37.70
C ASP A 272 -22.27 11.19 -38.24
N GLY A 273 -21.54 10.07 -38.18
CA GLY A 273 -22.00 8.75 -38.63
C GLY A 273 -21.80 8.47 -40.12
N LEU A 274 -21.05 9.31 -40.85
CA LEU A 274 -20.72 9.08 -42.26
C LEU A 274 -19.57 8.10 -42.35
N MET A 275 -19.74 7.02 -43.11
CA MET A 275 -18.64 6.08 -43.39
C MET A 275 -17.51 6.81 -44.11
N ILE A 276 -16.31 6.79 -43.51
CA ILE A 276 -15.11 7.41 -44.08
C ILE A 276 -14.35 6.36 -44.89
N TYR A 277 -14.25 5.14 -44.36
CA TYR A 277 -13.44 4.08 -44.95
C TYR A 277 -14.05 2.70 -44.78
N ASN A 278 -13.78 1.81 -45.74
CA ASN A 278 -14.18 0.41 -45.75
C ASN A 278 -13.10 -0.40 -46.47
N GLU A 279 -12.29 -1.17 -45.75
CA GLU A 279 -11.30 -2.08 -46.32
C GLU A 279 -11.86 -3.50 -46.34
N GLU A 280 -11.74 -4.19 -47.48
CA GLU A 280 -12.19 -5.59 -47.60
C GLU A 280 -11.20 -6.59 -46.98
N GLU A 281 -9.92 -6.22 -46.90
CA GLU A 281 -8.84 -7.04 -46.38
C GLU A 281 -7.96 -6.19 -45.47
N TYR A 282 -7.54 -6.73 -44.32
CA TYR A 282 -6.74 -6.03 -43.33
C TYR A 282 -5.42 -5.51 -43.93
N GLY A 283 -5.20 -4.19 -43.84
CA GLY A 283 -4.01 -3.51 -44.35
C GLY A 283 -3.35 -2.56 -43.34
N VAL A 284 -2.27 -1.90 -43.78
CA VAL A 284 -1.45 -0.96 -42.96
C VAL A 284 -2.30 0.17 -42.35
N TRP A 285 -3.37 0.58 -43.02
CA TRP A 285 -4.26 1.63 -42.53
C TRP A 285 -5.00 1.21 -41.24
N VAL A 286 -5.48 -0.04 -41.16
CA VAL A 286 -6.16 -0.55 -39.97
C VAL A 286 -5.22 -0.56 -38.76
N GLU A 287 -3.92 -0.82 -38.97
CA GLU A 287 -2.91 -0.77 -37.91
C GLU A 287 -2.75 0.63 -37.33
N ASP A 288 -2.66 1.64 -38.19
CA ASP A 288 -2.50 3.04 -37.78
C ASP A 288 -3.75 3.58 -37.07
N GLU A 289 -4.95 3.26 -37.57
CA GLU A 289 -6.22 3.65 -36.92
C GLU A 289 -6.40 2.94 -35.57
N LEU A 290 -6.20 1.62 -35.51
CA LEU A 290 -6.27 0.89 -34.25
C LEU A 290 -5.28 1.44 -33.23
N LYS A 291 -4.09 1.83 -33.68
CA LYS A 291 -3.09 2.46 -32.81
C LYS A 291 -3.57 3.82 -32.30
N TRP A 292 -4.11 4.68 -33.17
CA TRP A 292 -4.64 5.98 -32.77
C TRP A 292 -5.78 5.85 -31.75
N TRP A 293 -6.73 4.94 -31.98
CA TRP A 293 -7.82 4.67 -31.03
C TRP A 293 -7.33 4.07 -29.70
N LYS A 294 -6.29 3.23 -29.72
CA LYS A 294 -5.68 2.63 -28.52
C LYS A 294 -4.81 3.60 -27.72
N GLU A 295 -4.08 4.50 -28.39
CA GLU A 295 -3.04 5.33 -27.76
C GLU A 295 -3.45 6.80 -27.58
N ASP A 296 -4.08 7.40 -28.59
CA ASP A 296 -4.33 8.85 -28.63
C ASP A 296 -5.76 9.20 -28.18
N TYR A 297 -6.78 8.45 -28.61
CA TYR A 297 -8.17 8.69 -28.17
C TYR A 297 -8.48 8.12 -26.79
N ALA A 298 -7.77 7.05 -26.38
CA ALA A 298 -7.80 6.59 -25.00
C ALA A 298 -7.13 7.59 -24.03
N GLY A 299 -6.20 8.42 -24.53
CA GLY A 299 -5.47 9.43 -23.77
C GLY A 299 -6.22 10.76 -23.56
N THR A 300 -7.25 11.05 -24.36
CA THR A 300 -8.08 12.26 -24.22
C THR A 300 -9.23 12.09 -23.21
N ALA A 301 -9.50 10.87 -22.76
CA ALA A 301 -10.33 10.59 -21.58
C ALA A 301 -9.46 10.57 -20.30
N ASN A 302 -9.03 11.76 -19.88
CA ASN A 302 -8.30 12.11 -18.66
C ASN A 302 -6.82 11.69 -18.50
N PRO A 303 -5.88 12.66 -18.46
CA PRO A 303 -4.54 12.51 -17.87
C PRO A 303 -4.61 12.56 -16.33
N GLY A 304 -5.30 11.59 -15.73
CA GLY A 304 -5.37 11.40 -14.27
C GLY A 304 -5.35 9.91 -13.96
N ASP A 305 -4.25 9.46 -13.37
CA ASP A 305 -4.05 8.10 -12.83
C ASP A 305 -3.88 6.96 -13.84
N LYS A 306 -2.84 7.04 -14.69
CA LYS A 306 -2.02 5.84 -14.90
C LYS A 306 -1.32 5.57 -13.56
N PRO A 307 -1.55 4.44 -12.86
CA PRO A 307 -0.67 4.05 -11.78
C PRO A 307 0.67 3.67 -12.42
N VAL A 308 1.52 4.66 -12.63
CA VAL A 308 2.96 4.45 -12.72
C VAL A 308 3.39 4.09 -11.29
N ILE A 309 3.28 2.81 -10.94
CA ILE A 309 4.04 2.27 -9.82
C ILE A 309 5.47 2.16 -10.35
N GLN A 310 6.27 3.20 -10.14
CA GLN A 310 7.72 3.06 -10.15
C GLN A 310 8.09 2.32 -8.86
N TYR A 311 8.86 1.24 -9.01
CA TYR A 311 9.51 0.54 -7.90
C TYR A 311 10.61 1.40 -7.28
#